data_AF-A0A7J3EHA8-F1
#
_entry.id   AF-A0A7J3EHA8-F1
#
_cell.length_a   1.000
_cell.length_b   1.000
_cell.length_c   1.000
_cell.angle_alpha   90.00
_cell.angle_beta   90.00
_cell.angle_gamma   90.00
#
_symmetry.space_group_name_H-M   'P 1'
#
loop_
_entity.id
_entity.type
_entity.pdbx_description
1 polymer ?
#
loop_
_entity_poly.entity_id
_entity_poly.type
_entity_poly.pdbx_seq_one_letter_code
_entity_poly.pdbx_strand_id
1 'polypeptide(L)' 'MFIVKKQFQDPLFKIREIVLSKIPEDVAVTRINFEGSKLAIYVKKPEVLLIDKSYIISDIV' A
#
# COMPACT_ATOMS: atom_id res chain seq x y z
N MET A 1 -12.65 -29.02 -13.87
CA MET A 1 -12.92 -28.79 -12.43
C MET A 1 -11.78 -27.96 -11.88
N PHE A 2 -11.91 -26.63 -11.85
CA PHE A 2 -10.87 -25.76 -11.30
C PHE A 2 -10.91 -25.90 -9.78
N ILE A 3 -9.90 -26.56 -9.22
CA ILE A 3 -9.68 -26.58 -7.78
C ILE A 3 -9.23 -25.17 -7.42
N VAL A 4 -10.17 -24.32 -7.01
CA VAL A 4 -9.84 -23.07 -6.31
C VAL A 4 -9.30 -23.51 -4.96
N LYS A 5 -7.97 -23.71 -4.89
CA LYS A 5 -7.28 -23.76 -3.60
C LYS A 5 -7.67 -22.48 -2.89
N LYS A 6 -8.35 -22.62 -1.75
CA LYS A 6 -8.59 -21.57 -0.78
C LYS A 6 -7.20 -21.11 -0.30
N GLN A 7 -6.53 -20.30 -1.11
CA GLN A 7 -5.23 -19.74 -0.76
C GLN A 7 -5.50 -18.82 0.41
N PHE A 8 -4.85 -19.08 1.55
CA PHE A 8 -4.57 -18.00 2.48
C PHE A 8 -3.94 -16.91 1.63
N GLN A 9 -4.69 -15.84 1.36
CA GLN A 9 -4.18 -14.69 0.63
C GLN A 9 -2.89 -14.29 1.34
N ASP A 10 -1.78 -14.32 0.61
CA ASP A 10 -0.45 -13.97 1.12
C ASP A 10 -0.58 -12.69 1.94
N PRO A 11 -0.21 -12.66 3.23
CA PRO A 11 -0.31 -11.45 4.05
C PRO A 11 0.32 -10.23 3.37
N LEU A 12 1.38 -10.43 2.58
CA LEU A 12 2.02 -9.37 1.81
C LEU A 12 1.11 -8.82 0.69
N PHE A 13 0.34 -9.70 0.05
CA PHE A 13 -0.67 -9.31 -0.94
C PHE A 13 -1.76 -8.47 -0.30
N LYS A 14 -2.30 -8.91 0.84
CA LYS A 14 -3.31 -8.16 1.59
C LYS A 14 -2.82 -6.79 2.05
N ILE A 15 -1.59 -6.70 2.56
CA ILE A 15 -1.00 -5.41 2.97
C ILE A 15 -0.92 -4.47 1.77
N ARG A 16 -0.48 -4.96 0.60
CA ARG A 16 -0.42 -4.15 -0.62
C ARG A 16 -1.81 -3.69 -1.07
N GLU A 17 -2.81 -4.56 -1.06
CA GLU A 17 -4.18 -4.18 -1.40
C GLU A 17 -4.72 -3.07 -0.48
N ILE A 18 -4.54 -3.23 0.84
CA ILE A 18 -5.01 -2.24 1.81
C ILE A 18 -4.34 -0.88 1.58
N VAL A 19 -3.01 -0.88 1.42
CA VAL A 19 -2.25 0.35 1.17
C VAL A 19 -2.71 1.04 -0.13
N LEU A 20 -2.84 0.29 -1.22
CA LEU A 20 -3.29 0.83 -2.50
C LEU A 20 -4.74 1.33 -2.45
N SER A 21 -5.61 0.69 -1.66
CA SER A 21 -7.01 1.14 -1.50
C SER A 21 -7.14 2.45 -0.72
N LYS A 22 -6.15 2.78 0.11
CA LYS A 22 -6.12 3.98 0.96
C LYS A 22 -5.37 5.14 0.31
N ILE A 23 -4.34 4.84 -0.48
CA ILE A 23 -3.54 5.87 -1.14
C ILE A 23 -4.26 6.40 -2.39
N PRO A 24 -4.41 7.72 -2.55
CA PRO A 24 -5.02 8.29 -3.73
C PRO A 24 -4.20 7.99 -5.00
N GLU A 25 -4.89 7.82 -6.14
CA GLU A 25 -4.21 7.50 -7.41
C GLU A 25 -3.35 8.66 -7.94
N ASP A 26 -3.72 9.91 -7.62
CA ASP A 26 -3.05 11.14 -8.10
C ASP A 26 -1.60 11.30 -7.59
N VAL A 27 -1.24 10.58 -6.52
CA VAL A 27 0.10 10.51 -5.94
C VAL A 27 1.04 9.59 -6.75
N ALA A 28 0.48 8.68 -7.56
CA ALA A 28 1.17 7.71 -8.40
C ALA A 28 2.21 6.86 -7.65
N VAL A 29 1.73 5.80 -6.98
CA VAL A 29 2.59 4.78 -6.35
C VAL A 29 3.42 4.06 -7.41
N THR A 30 4.72 3.95 -7.15
CA THR A 30 5.70 3.31 -8.06
C THR A 30 6.27 2.01 -7.50
N ARG A 31 6.29 1.85 -6.17
CA ARG A 31 6.83 0.66 -5.50
C ARG A 31 6.32 0.55 -4.06
N ILE A 32 6.12 -0.68 -3.58
CA ILE A 32 5.82 -1.02 -2.19
C ILE A 32 6.72 -2.19 -1.75
N ASN A 33 7.65 -1.91 -0.84
CA ASN A 33 8.66 -2.86 -0.37
C ASN A 33 8.74 -2.90 1.16
N PHE A 34 9.15 -4.05 1.69
CA PHE A 34 9.59 -4.14 3.07
C PHE A 34 11.08 -3.84 3.14
N GLU A 35 11.45 -2.87 3.98
CA GLU A 35 12.83 -2.45 4.23
C GLU A 35 13.12 -2.66 5.72
N GLY A 36 13.66 -3.84 6.03
CA GLY A 36 13.76 -4.32 7.41
C GLY A 36 12.37 -4.48 8.03
N SER A 37 12.12 -3.78 9.13
CA SER A 37 10.82 -3.78 9.83
C SER A 37 9.84 -2.73 9.31
N LYS A 38 10.21 -1.92 8.31
CA LYS A 38 9.40 -0.81 7.78
C LYS A 38 8.75 -1.17 6.46
N LEU A 39 7.57 -0.63 6.20
CA LEU A 39 6.93 -0.65 4.88
C LEU A 39 7.26 0.65 4.15
N ALA A 40 8.07 0.56 3.10
CA ALA A 40 8.44 1.68 2.25
C ALA A 40 7.49 1.78 1.05
N ILE A 41 6.89 2.96 0.89
CA ILE A 41 5.96 3.28 -0.19
C ILE A 41 6.55 4.44 -1.00
N TYR A 42 6.86 4.17 -2.26
CA TYR A 42 7.47 5.14 -3.16
C TYR A 42 6.41 5.74 -4.08
N VAL A 43 6.33 7.06 -4.12
CA VAL A 43 5.35 7.80 -4.91
C VAL A 43 6.03 8.87 -5.75
N LYS A 44 5.41 9.29 -6.85
CA LYS A 44 5.97 10.38 -7.69
C LYS A 44 5.71 11.77 -7.09
N LYS A 45 4.65 11.93 -6.28
CA LYS A 45 4.23 13.22 -5.70
C LYS A 45 4.08 13.15 -4.17
N PRO A 46 5.18 12.92 -3.42
CA PRO A 46 5.13 12.75 -1.97
C PRO A 46 4.51 13.92 -1.21
N GLU A 47 4.59 15.14 -1.74
CA GLU A 47 4.01 16.35 -1.19
C GLU A 47 2.50 16.25 -0.96
N VAL A 48 1.76 15.55 -1.83
CA VAL A 48 0.31 15.36 -1.68
C VAL A 48 -0.02 14.54 -0.43
N LEU A 49 0.81 13.54 -0.11
CA LEU A 49 0.65 12.73 1.10
C LEU A 49 1.19 13.44 2.34
N LEU A 50 2.28 14.18 2.24
CA LEU A 50 2.95 14.77 3.40
C LEU A 50 2.32 16.09 3.86
N ILE A 51 1.74 16.86 2.94
CA ILE A 51 1.22 18.21 3.21
C ILE A 51 -0.31 18.20 3.21
N ASP A 52 -0.94 17.75 2.11
CA ASP A 52 -2.38 17.90 1.92
C ASP A 52 -3.18 16.79 2.60
N LYS A 53 -2.61 15.58 2.70
CA LYS A 53 -3.32 14.37 3.14
C LYS A 53 -2.52 13.54 4.14
N SER A 54 -1.80 14.19 5.05
CA SER A 54 -0.96 13.51 6.07
C SER A 54 -1.71 12.49 6.93
N TYR A 55 -3.02 12.68 7.13
CA TYR A 55 -3.89 11.75 7.83
C TYR A 55 -3.93 10.34 7.20
N ILE A 56 -3.68 10.21 5.89
CA ILE A 56 -3.69 8.91 5.20
C ILE A 56 -2.63 7.97 5.75
N ILE A 57 -1.46 8.50 6.15
CA ILE A 57 -0.40 7.67 6.73
C ILE A 57 -0.85 7.10 8.07
N SER A 58 -1.47 7.93 8.93
CA SER A 58 -2.03 7.51 10.21
C SER A 58 -3.20 6.53 10.08
N ASP A 59 -3.93 6.57 8.96
CA ASP A 59 -5.02 5.64 8.67
C ASP A 59 -4.54 4.23 8.25
N ILE A 60 -3.27 4.13 7.85
CA ILE A 60 -2.63 2.89 7.40
C ILE A 60 -1.91 2.18 8.56
N VAL A 61 -1.41 2.89 9.58
CA VAL A 61 -0.54 2.36 10.65
C VAL A 61 -1.16 2.38 12.04
#